data_AF-A0A4R0ZU31-F1
#
_entry.id   AF-A0A4R0ZU31-F1
#
_cell.length_a   1.000
_cell.length_b   1.000
_cell.length_c   1.000
_cell.angle_alpha   90.00
_cell.angle_beta   90.00
_cell.angle_gamma   90.00
#
_symmetry.space_group_name_H-M   'P 1'
#
loop_
_entity.id
_entity.type
_entity.pdbx_description
1 polymer ?
#
loop_
_entity_poly.entity_id
_entity_poly.type
_entity_poly.pdbx_seq_one_letter_code
_entity_poly.pdbx_strand_id
1 'polypeptide(L)' 'MPKTLQEIRQKLESHVGERLTLKANGGRKKVVTRFGTLVETYPAVFVVKLDEDHHNVERVSYSYADVLTDTVKIEFSN' A
#
# COMPACT_ATOMS: atom_id res chain seq x y z
N MET A 1 -10.92 9.23 6.66
CA MET A 1 -10.03 9.27 5.49
C MET A 1 -9.11 10.47 5.63
N PRO A 2 -7.78 10.32 5.45
CA PRO A 2 -6.90 11.48 5.30
C PRO A 2 -7.39 12.36 4.14
N LYS A 3 -7.33 13.67 4.31
CA LYS A 3 -7.91 14.68 3.40
C LYS A 3 -6.92 15.16 2.34
N THR A 4 -5.61 14.88 2.49
CA THR A 4 -4.57 15.32 1.56
C THR A 4 -3.50 14.24 1.32
N LEU A 5 -2.75 14.36 0.21
CA LEU A 5 -1.59 13.50 -0.07
C LEU A 5 -0.53 13.56 1.04
N GLN A 6 -0.34 14.74 1.65
CA GLN A 6 0.61 14.92 2.73
C GLN A 6 0.22 14.15 3.99
N GLU A 7 -1.06 14.17 4.36
CA GLU A 7 -1.56 13.39 5.51
C GLU A 7 -1.45 11.88 5.26
N ILE A 8 -1.73 11.41 4.04
CA ILE A 8 -1.54 10.00 3.65
C ILE A 8 -0.07 9.63 3.81
N ARG A 9 0.83 10.46 3.29
CA ARG A 9 2.27 10.26 3.36
C ARG A 9 2.75 10.18 4.81
N GLN A 10 2.40 11.16 5.65
CA GLN A 10 2.80 11.21 7.06
C GLN A 10 2.29 9.99 7.83
N LYS A 11 1.05 9.56 7.56
CA LYS A 11 0.52 8.32 8.14
C LYS A 11 1.33 7.10 7.71
N LEU A 12 1.66 6.97 6.43
CA LEU A 12 2.48 5.84 5.97
C LEU A 12 3.90 5.90 6.56
N GLU A 13 4.51 7.07 6.63
CA GLU A 13 5.83 7.28 7.27
C GLU A 13 5.83 6.80 8.73
N SER A 14 4.75 7.02 9.49
CA SER A 14 4.67 6.57 10.89
C SER A 14 4.46 5.06 11.07
N HIS A 15 4.14 4.33 10.00
CA HIS A 15 3.88 2.88 10.02
C HIS A 15 4.94 2.08 9.25
N VAL A 16 6.09 2.69 8.90
CA VAL A 16 7.20 1.97 8.26
C VAL A 16 7.68 0.85 9.18
N GLY A 17 7.79 -0.36 8.63
CA GLY A 17 8.12 -1.58 9.35
C GLY A 17 6.89 -2.41 9.76
N GLU A 18 5.68 -1.87 9.64
CA GLU A 18 4.46 -2.58 10.03
C GLU A 18 3.85 -3.43 8.91
N ARG A 19 3.14 -4.48 9.31
CA ARG A 19 2.40 -5.34 8.38
C ARG A 19 1.08 -4.71 7.97
N LEU A 20 0.74 -4.87 6.70
CA LEU A 20 -0.51 -4.36 6.15
C LEU A 20 -1.11 -5.30 5.10
N THR A 21 -2.41 -5.16 4.92
CA THR A 21 -3.18 -5.74 3.83
C THR A 21 -3.39 -4.68 2.74
N LEU A 22 -3.07 -5.04 1.50
CA LEU A 22 -3.32 -4.26 0.30
C LEU A 22 -4.53 -4.82 -0.45
N LYS A 23 -5.50 -3.97 -0.79
CA LYS A 23 -6.60 -4.30 -1.70
C LYS A 23 -6.54 -3.36 -2.90
N ALA A 24 -6.11 -3.85 -4.05
CA ALA A 24 -5.91 -3.06 -5.27
C ALA A 24 -6.88 -3.47 -6.38
N ASN A 25 -7.35 -2.50 -7.17
CA ASN A 25 -8.19 -2.75 -8.34
C ASN A 25 -7.32 -3.19 -9.53
N GLY A 26 -7.29 -4.49 -9.82
CA GLY A 26 -6.49 -5.09 -10.90
C GLY A 26 -7.15 -5.06 -12.29
N GLY A 27 -8.21 -4.25 -12.49
CA GLY A 27 -8.95 -4.14 -13.75
C GLY A 27 -10.45 -4.46 -13.62
N ARG A 28 -11.07 -4.96 -14.70
CA ARG A 28 -12.53 -5.22 -14.75
C ARG A 28 -12.93 -6.28 -13.71
N LYS A 29 -13.61 -5.83 -12.64
CA LYS A 29 -14.16 -6.65 -11.53
C LYS A 29 -13.14 -7.49 -10.74
N LYS A 30 -11.83 -7.24 -10.87
CA LYS A 30 -10.81 -7.98 -10.13
C LYS A 30 -10.23 -7.13 -9.01
N VAL A 31 -10.55 -7.48 -7.77
CA VAL A 31 -9.86 -6.97 -6.58
C VAL A 31 -8.76 -7.95 -6.22
N VAL A 32 -7.53 -7.46 -6.11
CA VAL A 32 -6.37 -8.25 -5.68
C VAL A 32 -6.08 -7.89 -4.23
N THR A 33 -6.18 -8.88 -3.35
CA THR A 33 -5.75 -8.75 -1.95
C THR A 33 -4.35 -9.34 -1.81
N ARG A 34 -3.43 -8.60 -1.21
CA ARG A 34 -2.07 -9.06 -0.89
C ARG A 34 -1.69 -8.66 0.53
N PHE A 35 -0.78 -9.40 1.12
CA PHE A 35 -0.23 -9.14 2.45
C PHE A 35 1.26 -8.79 2.31
N GLY A 36 1.74 -7.94 3.21
CA GLY A 36 3.15 -7.54 3.21
C GLY A 36 3.50 -6.59 4.33
N THR A 37 4.73 -6.08 4.27
CA THR A 37 5.28 -5.10 5.23
C THR A 37 5.59 -3.79 4.51
N LEU A 38 5.17 -2.65 5.06
CA LEU A 38 5.59 -1.34 4.56
C LEU A 38 7.08 -1.17 4.86
N VAL A 39 7.92 -1.04 3.83
CA VAL A 39 9.39 -1.01 4.02
C VAL A 39 9.98 0.36 3.80
N GLU A 40 9.46 1.13 2.84
CA GLU A 40 10.03 2.42 2.47
C GLU A 40 8.95 3.41 2.06
N THR A 41 9.22 4.70 2.26
CA THR A 41 8.42 5.80 1.74
C THR A 41 9.34 6.79 1.01
N TYR A 42 8.83 7.34 -0.09
CA TYR A 42 9.51 8.29 -0.96
C TYR A 42 8.56 9.45 -1.26
N PRO A 43 9.02 10.59 -1.81
CA PRO A 43 8.18 11.76 -1.96
C PRO A 43 6.84 11.57 -2.70
N ALA A 44 6.75 10.61 -3.61
CA ALA A 44 5.55 10.33 -4.40
C ALA A 44 4.95 8.93 -4.21
N VAL A 45 5.70 7.99 -3.63
CA VAL A 45 5.33 6.57 -3.58
C VAL A 45 5.78 5.92 -2.28
N PHE A 46 5.17 4.80 -1.93
CA PHE A 46 5.60 3.93 -0.85
C PHE A 46 5.83 2.51 -1.38
N VAL A 47 6.69 1.74 -0.70
CA VAL A 47 7.10 0.40 -1.11
C VAL A 47 6.65 -0.60 -0.06
N VAL A 48 5.99 -1.67 -0.50
CA VAL A 48 5.58 -2.79 0.33
C VAL A 48 6.35 -4.03 -0.13
N LYS A 49 7.04 -4.68 0.81
CA LYS A 49 7.57 -6.03 0.60
C LYS A 49 6.42 -7.01 0.79
N LEU A 50 6.08 -7.75 -0.25
CA LEU A 50 4.99 -8.72 -0.21
C LEU A 50 5.44 -10.00 0.49
N ASP A 51 4.49 -10.65 1.15
CA ASP A 51 4.70 -12.00 1.63
C ASP A 51 4.88 -12.95 0.45
N GLU A 52 5.70 -13.99 0.64
CA GLU A 52 5.96 -15.00 -0.39
C GLU A 52 4.70 -15.84 -0.61
N ASP A 53 3.84 -15.37 -1.51
CA ASP A 53 2.62 -16.07 -1.89
C ASP A 53 2.55 -16.20 -3.40
N HIS A 54 2.93 -17.38 -3.90
CA HIS A 54 2.71 -17.95 -5.24
C HIS A 54 3.11 -17.12 -6.49
N HIS A 55 3.62 -15.91 -6.33
CA HIS A 55 3.99 -15.00 -7.41
C HIS A 55 5.37 -14.39 -7.13
N ASN A 56 6.29 -14.47 -8.11
CA ASN A 56 7.69 -13.98 -8.08
C ASN A 56 7.87 -12.46 -7.87
N VAL A 57 6.87 -11.74 -7.35
CA VAL A 57 6.93 -10.30 -7.11
C VAL A 57 7.19 -10.05 -5.62
N GLU A 58 8.46 -9.81 -5.28
CA GLU A 58 8.89 -9.57 -3.90
C GLU A 58 8.46 -8.20 -3.35
N ARG A 59 8.39 -7.18 -4.22
CA ARG A 59 8.09 -5.80 -3.83
C ARG A 59 7.12 -5.13 -4.81
N VAL A 60 6.24 -4.29 -4.27
CA VAL A 60 5.35 -3.42 -5.05
C VAL A 60 5.43 -2.01 -4.53
N SER A 61 5.20 -1.04 -5.42
CA SER A 61 5.12 0.38 -5.07
C SER A 61 3.78 0.95 -5.50
N TYR A 62 3.20 1.82 -4.67
CA TYR A 62 2.00 2.58 -4.99
C TYR A 62 2.20 4.05 -4.64
N SER A 63 1.46 4.92 -5.31
CA SER A 63 1.45 6.35 -5.03
C SER A 63 0.49 6.69 -3.89
N TYR A 64 0.71 7.84 -3.26
CA TYR A 64 -0.26 8.38 -2.29
C TYR A 64 -1.60 8.73 -2.95
N ALA A 65 -1.59 9.04 -4.25
CA ALA A 65 -2.79 9.29 -5.03
C ALA A 65 -3.62 8.01 -5.21
N ASP A 66 -2.99 6.84 -5.30
CA ASP A 66 -3.70 5.55 -5.39
C ASP A 66 -4.52 5.27 -4.13
N VAL A 67 -4.00 5.67 -2.96
CA VAL A 67 -4.72 5.60 -1.68
C VAL A 67 -5.81 6.66 -1.62
N LEU A 68 -5.52 7.89 -2.04
CA LEU A 68 -6.50 8.98 -2.07
C LEU A 68 -7.70 8.69 -2.97
N THR A 69 -7.48 7.98 -4.07
CA THR A 69 -8.50 7.67 -5.09
C THR A 69 -9.14 6.30 -4.90
N ASP A 70 -8.89 5.61 -3.78
CA ASP A 70 -9.37 4.25 -3.50
C ASP A 70 -8.97 3.20 -4.57
N THR A 71 -7.97 3.52 -5.41
CA THR A 71 -7.35 2.57 -6.35
C THR A 71 -6.64 1.45 -5.57
N VAL A 72 -6.08 1.82 -4.42
CA VAL A 72 -5.49 0.92 -3.43
C VAL A 72 -6.02 1.25 -2.05
N LYS A 73 -6.53 0.26 -1.34
CA LYS A 73 -6.89 0.37 0.06
C LYS A 73 -5.85 -0.34 0.92
N ILE A 74 -5.47 0.30 2.02
CA ILE A 74 -4.48 -0.17 2.97
C ILE A 74 -5.13 -0.38 4.33
N GLU A 75 -4.74 -1.45 5.02
CA GLU A 75 -5.19 -1.74 6.38
C GLU A 75 -4.01 -2.31 7.17
N PHE A 76 -3.57 -1.58 8.20
CA PHE A 76 -2.48 -2.02 9.07
C PHE A 76 -2.97 -3.06 10.07
N SER A 77 -2.10 -4.03 10.35
CA SER A 77 -2.36 -5.10 11.32
C SER A 77 -2.03 -4.54 12.69
N ASN A 78 -3.05 -4.08 13.41
CA ASN A 78 -2.92 -3.42 14.72
C ASN A 78 -2.37 -4.35 15.80
#